data_AF-A0A0D7AJS6-F1
#
_entry.id   AF-A0A0D7AJS6-F1
#
_cell.length_a   1.000
_cell.length_b   1.000
_cell.length_c   1.000
_cell.angle_alpha   90.00
_cell.angle_beta   90.00
_cell.angle_gamma   90.00
#
_symmetry.space_group_name_H-M   'P 1'
#
loop_
_entity.id
_entity.type
_entity.pdbx_description
1 polymer ?
#
loop_
_entity_poly.entity_id
_entity_poly.type
_entity_poly.pdbx_seq_one_letter_code
_entity_poly.pdbx_strand_id
1 'polypeptide(L)'
;MTLPKTGKPLGPMKKRYKPVAKCTYPVKQTTPEEFQVVQNITGDPLENMLKLSPHPRAFMPTGCYTAEHKAVIDVKAFTWVKEEKGQFQEQFFPPVEIPVIAHTPWVLKNMPIPPGIHDEVIRCVREKITSGTYKPSSSSYRSRWFTVIKKDGVSLRLVHDLQPLNTITIQNSGMLPFTEQAAEQLEGRACISKNQSAFGLPSDSIRCPEGN
;
A
#
# COMPACT_ATOMS: atom_id res chain seq x y z
N MET A 1 19.87 44.56 -22.98
CA MET A 1 19.92 43.43 -22.04
C MET A 1 18.78 42.48 -22.39
N THR A 2 19.10 41.37 -23.05
CA THR A 2 18.13 40.41 -23.57
C THR A 2 17.96 39.30 -22.53
N LEU A 3 16.75 39.16 -21.97
CA LEU A 3 16.42 38.13 -20.97
C LEU A 3 16.66 36.72 -21.55
N PRO A 4 17.19 35.77 -20.76
CA PRO A 4 17.38 34.40 -21.22
C PRO A 4 16.02 33.71 -21.39
N LYS A 5 15.86 33.03 -22.54
CA LYS A 5 14.67 32.28 -22.90
C LYS A 5 14.46 31.13 -21.90
N THR A 6 13.28 31.08 -21.29
CA THR A 6 12.83 29.98 -20.43
C THR A 6 12.89 28.65 -21.19
N GLY A 7 13.43 27.63 -20.53
CA GLY A 7 13.52 26.27 -21.09
C GLY A 7 12.14 25.72 -21.41
N LYS A 8 12.00 25.08 -22.57
CA LYS A 8 10.76 24.40 -22.97
C LYS A 8 10.38 23.34 -21.93
N PRO A 9 9.10 23.23 -21.54
CA PRO A 9 8.65 22.12 -20.72
C PRO A 9 8.87 20.81 -21.48
N LEU A 10 9.52 19.84 -20.84
CA LEU A 10 9.65 18.47 -21.34
C LEU A 10 8.24 17.91 -21.53
N GLY A 11 7.83 17.73 -22.79
CA GLY A 11 6.55 17.11 -23.13
C GLY A 11 6.44 15.70 -22.54
N PRO A 12 5.22 15.15 -22.41
CA PRO A 12 5.01 13.85 -21.77
C PRO A 12 5.71 12.77 -22.60
N MET A 13 6.78 12.18 -22.05
CA MET A 13 7.38 10.96 -22.62
C MET A 13 6.29 9.89 -22.68
N LYS A 14 5.89 9.47 -23.89
CA LYS A 14 4.99 8.31 -24.07
C LYS A 14 5.66 7.09 -23.43
N LYS A 15 5.23 6.73 -22.23
CA LYS A 15 5.72 5.54 -21.53
C LYS A 15 5.20 4.32 -22.29
N ARG A 16 6.07 3.64 -23.02
CA ARG A 16 5.77 2.29 -23.51
C ARG A 16 5.62 1.40 -22.27
N TYR A 17 4.40 0.93 -22.02
CA TYR A 17 4.13 -0.07 -20.99
C TYR A 17 5.04 -1.29 -21.24
N LYS A 18 5.60 -1.90 -20.20
CA LYS A 18 6.41 -3.10 -20.38
C LYS A 18 5.52 -4.19 -20.99
N PRO A 19 5.95 -4.88 -22.06
CA PRO A 19 5.20 -6.00 -22.59
C PRO A 19 5.03 -7.06 -21.49
N VAL A 20 3.85 -7.67 -21.42
CA VAL A 20 3.45 -8.63 -20.37
C VAL A 20 4.49 -9.74 -20.18
N ALA A 21 5.17 -10.16 -21.25
CA ALA A 21 6.25 -11.16 -21.21
C ALA A 21 7.48 -10.78 -20.34
N LYS A 22 7.63 -9.51 -19.94
CA LYS A 22 8.71 -9.05 -19.04
C LYS A 22 8.25 -8.87 -17.59
N CYS A 23 7.00 -9.20 -17.29
CA CYS A 23 6.48 -9.22 -15.92
C CYS A 23 7.05 -10.41 -15.16
N THR A 24 7.53 -10.16 -13.96
CA THR A 24 8.00 -11.18 -13.00
C THR A 24 6.88 -11.47 -12.02
N TYR A 25 6.56 -12.74 -11.82
CA TYR A 25 5.50 -13.19 -10.93
C TYR A 25 6.09 -13.95 -9.73
N PRO A 26 5.43 -13.88 -8.55
CA PRO A 26 5.68 -14.76 -7.42
C PRO A 26 5.73 -16.24 -7.78
N VAL A 27 6.54 -16.99 -7.03
CA VAL A 27 6.71 -18.43 -7.22
C VAL A 27 5.41 -19.14 -6.87
N LYS A 28 4.92 -19.96 -7.81
CA LYS A 28 3.77 -20.84 -7.61
C LYS A 28 4.23 -22.11 -6.90
N GLN A 29 4.37 -22.04 -5.58
CA GLN A 29 4.54 -23.20 -4.70
C GLN A 29 3.36 -23.31 -3.75
N THR A 30 3.18 -24.49 -3.16
CA THR A 30 2.18 -24.69 -2.10
C THR A 30 2.47 -23.71 -0.97
N THR A 31 1.57 -22.77 -0.73
CA THR A 31 1.65 -21.85 0.40
C THR A 31 1.62 -22.70 1.69
N PRO A 32 2.61 -22.58 2.59
CA PRO A 32 2.60 -23.31 3.85
C PRO A 32 1.28 -23.09 4.60
N GLU A 33 0.77 -24.12 5.27
CA GLU A 33 -0.54 -24.10 5.93
C GLU A 33 -0.68 -22.94 6.92
N GLU A 34 0.41 -22.58 7.61
CA GLU A 34 0.49 -21.44 8.53
C GLU A 34 0.20 -20.06 7.89
N PHE A 35 0.34 -19.94 6.56
CA PHE A 35 0.08 -18.70 5.81
C PHE A 35 -1.18 -18.78 4.94
N GLN A 36 -1.94 -19.88 4.99
CA GLN A 36 -3.16 -20.03 4.21
C GLN A 36 -4.33 -19.23 4.80
N VAL A 37 -4.95 -18.39 3.97
CA VAL A 37 -6.16 -17.67 4.37
C VAL A 37 -7.36 -18.59 4.25
N VAL A 38 -7.87 -19.06 5.38
CA VAL A 38 -9.09 -19.89 5.43
C VAL A 38 -10.31 -18.97 5.40
N GLN A 39 -11.06 -19.00 4.29
CA GLN A 39 -12.35 -18.31 4.17
C GLN A 39 -13.47 -19.25 4.65
N ASN A 40 -14.00 -19.00 5.85
CA ASN A 40 -15.11 -19.77 6.41
C ASN A 40 -16.44 -19.02 6.17
N ILE A 41 -16.92 -18.98 4.92
CA ILE A 41 -18.20 -18.36 4.58
C ILE A 41 -19.28 -19.45 4.68
N THR A 42 -20.10 -19.41 5.72
CA THR A 42 -21.22 -20.34 5.92
C THR A 42 -22.54 -19.66 5.54
N GLY A 43 -23.24 -20.18 4.53
CA GLY A 43 -24.56 -19.70 4.08
C GLY A 43 -24.54 -18.62 2.99
N ASP A 44 -25.72 -18.28 2.46
CA ASP A 44 -25.89 -17.15 1.54
C ASP A 44 -25.85 -15.83 2.34
N PRO A 45 -24.85 -14.96 2.12
CA PRO A 45 -24.71 -13.70 2.85
C PRO A 45 -25.85 -12.69 2.59
N LEU A 46 -26.73 -12.96 1.61
CA LEU A 46 -27.80 -12.06 1.19
C LEU A 46 -29.19 -12.45 1.72
N GLU A 47 -29.40 -13.67 2.22
CA GLU A 47 -30.73 -14.21 2.53
C GLU A 47 -31.51 -13.39 3.58
N ASN A 48 -30.83 -12.69 4.50
CA ASN A 48 -31.46 -11.95 5.60
C ASN A 48 -31.20 -10.43 5.57
N MET A 49 -30.84 -9.86 4.42
CA MET A 49 -30.42 -8.46 4.37
C MET A 49 -31.61 -7.48 4.41
N LEU A 50 -31.74 -6.74 5.52
CA LEU A 50 -32.75 -5.68 5.67
C LEU A 50 -32.45 -4.47 4.76
N LYS A 51 -33.47 -3.95 4.08
CA LYS A 51 -33.37 -2.72 3.27
C LYS A 51 -33.19 -1.51 4.20
N LEU A 52 -32.02 -0.86 4.13
CA LEU A 52 -31.70 0.29 4.98
C LEU A 52 -32.56 1.51 4.63
N SER A 53 -33.02 2.22 5.66
CA SER A 53 -33.68 3.53 5.50
C SER A 53 -32.66 4.58 5.05
N PRO A 54 -33.01 5.47 4.10
CA PRO A 54 -32.15 6.58 3.66
C PRO A 54 -31.97 7.67 4.74
N HIS A 55 -32.78 7.64 5.81
CA HIS A 55 -32.64 8.56 6.94
C HIS A 55 -31.87 7.87 8.06
N PRO A 56 -30.61 8.29 8.33
CA PRO A 56 -29.84 7.71 9.42
C PRO A 56 -30.55 8.00 10.74
N ARG A 57 -30.68 6.99 11.60
CA ARG A 57 -31.20 7.17 12.95
C ARG A 57 -30.26 8.09 13.72
N ALA A 58 -30.81 8.93 14.59
CA ALA A 58 -30.01 9.67 15.57
C ALA A 58 -29.10 8.68 16.34
N PHE A 59 -27.87 9.10 16.62
CA PHE A 59 -26.90 8.25 17.30
C PHE A 59 -27.44 7.77 18.64
N MET A 60 -27.37 6.45 18.87
CA MET A 60 -27.63 5.83 20.15
C MET A 60 -26.45 4.92 20.51
N PRO A 61 -25.85 5.06 21.70
CA PRO A 61 -24.74 4.20 22.10
C PRO A 61 -25.20 2.75 22.15
N THR A 62 -24.48 1.86 21.47
CA THR A 62 -24.89 0.46 21.29
C THR A 62 -23.70 -0.44 21.56
N GLY A 63 -23.78 -1.37 22.53
CA GLY A 63 -22.77 -2.40 22.78
C GLY A 63 -21.32 -1.86 22.74
N CYS A 64 -20.63 -2.15 21.63
CA CYS A 64 -19.23 -1.77 21.38
C CYS A 64 -19.02 -0.31 20.91
N TYR A 65 -20.08 0.40 20.52
CA TYR A 65 -20.04 1.78 20.03
C TYR A 65 -20.66 2.74 21.05
N THR A 66 -19.85 3.10 22.05
CA THR A 66 -20.20 4.03 23.13
C THR A 66 -20.13 5.48 22.66
N ALA A 67 -20.73 6.40 23.42
CA ALA A 67 -20.64 7.84 23.15
C ALA A 67 -19.19 8.35 23.17
N GLU A 68 -18.37 7.78 24.04
CA GLU A 68 -16.93 8.05 24.12
C GLU A 68 -16.21 7.61 22.85
N HIS A 69 -16.50 6.39 22.37
CA HIS A 69 -15.91 5.88 21.14
C HIS A 69 -16.31 6.74 19.93
N LYS A 70 -17.57 7.17 19.85
CA LYS A 70 -18.03 8.12 18.83
C LYS A 70 -17.28 9.45 18.91
N ALA A 71 -17.11 10.01 20.11
CA ALA A 71 -16.37 11.27 20.28
C ALA A 71 -14.91 11.12 19.82
N VAL A 72 -14.28 9.97 20.08
CA VAL A 72 -12.93 9.68 19.57
C VAL A 72 -12.92 9.55 18.05
N ILE A 73 -13.89 8.87 17.44
CA ILE A 73 -13.99 8.73 15.97
C ILE A 73 -14.22 10.09 15.31
N ASP A 74 -15.17 10.87 15.79
CA ASP A 74 -15.50 12.18 15.22
C ASP A 74 -14.29 13.13 15.23
N VAL A 75 -13.37 12.97 16.20
CA VAL A 75 -12.16 13.79 16.32
C VAL A 75 -10.94 13.20 15.60
N LYS A 76 -10.75 11.87 15.63
CA LYS A 76 -9.49 11.20 15.23
C LYS A 76 -9.62 10.18 14.10
N ALA A 77 -10.81 9.88 13.59
CA ALA A 77 -10.98 8.87 12.55
C ALA A 77 -10.51 9.33 11.17
N PHE A 78 -10.47 10.64 10.93
CA PHE A 78 -10.03 11.21 9.67
C PHE A 78 -8.62 11.76 9.80
N THR A 79 -7.77 11.38 8.85
CA THR A 79 -6.42 11.94 8.70
C THR A 79 -6.43 12.86 7.50
N TRP A 80 -6.16 14.15 7.72
CA TRP A 80 -6.15 15.16 6.65
C TRP A 80 -4.74 15.46 6.16
N VAL A 81 -3.74 15.27 7.03
CA VAL A 81 -2.32 15.47 6.73
C VAL A 81 -1.53 14.15 6.84
N LYS A 82 -0.34 14.10 6.25
CA LYS A 82 0.47 12.87 6.20
C LYS A 82 1.08 12.51 7.56
N GLU A 83 1.22 13.51 8.42
CA GLU A 83 1.78 13.41 9.76
C GLU A 83 0.79 12.74 10.73
N GLU A 84 -0.52 12.89 10.46
CA GLU A 84 -1.61 12.21 11.18
C GLU A 84 -1.77 10.73 10.76
N LYS A 85 -1.00 10.29 9.77
CA LYS A 85 -1.11 8.95 9.23
C LYS A 85 -0.76 7.91 10.30
N GLY A 86 -1.75 7.09 10.66
CA GLY A 86 -1.58 6.05 11.65
C GLY A 86 -0.64 4.93 11.20
N GLN A 87 -0.09 4.22 12.18
CA GLN A 87 0.63 2.97 12.02
C GLN A 87 -0.17 1.83 12.64
N PHE A 88 -0.06 0.63 12.09
CA PHE A 88 -0.63 -0.55 12.73
C PHE A 88 0.09 -0.80 14.06
N GLN A 89 -0.69 -1.04 15.11
CA GLN A 89 -0.14 -1.38 16.41
C GLN A 89 0.19 -2.87 16.44
N GLU A 90 1.39 -3.20 16.91
CA GLU A 90 1.91 -4.57 16.95
C GLU A 90 1.02 -5.51 17.80
N GLN A 91 0.34 -4.96 18.81
CA GLN A 91 -0.60 -5.71 19.65
C GLN A 91 -1.79 -6.31 18.88
N PHE A 92 -2.16 -5.72 17.74
CA PHE A 92 -3.26 -6.21 16.90
C PHE A 92 -2.75 -6.94 15.66
N PHE A 93 -1.58 -6.56 15.17
CA PHE A 93 -0.99 -7.11 13.95
C PHE A 93 0.47 -7.46 14.23
N PRO A 94 0.78 -8.73 14.55
CA PRO A 94 2.16 -9.14 14.74
C PRO A 94 2.94 -8.96 13.42
N PRO A 95 4.28 -8.86 13.48
CA PRO A 95 5.11 -8.74 12.30
C PRO A 95 4.85 -9.89 11.31
N VAL A 96 4.61 -9.55 10.05
CA VAL A 96 4.36 -10.51 8.97
C VAL A 96 5.70 -11.02 8.45
N GLU A 97 5.85 -12.34 8.40
CA GLU A 97 6.98 -13.01 7.77
C GLU A 97 6.63 -13.34 6.31
N ILE A 98 7.52 -12.99 5.37
CA ILE A 98 7.31 -13.26 3.95
C ILE A 98 7.94 -14.62 3.62
N PRO A 99 7.16 -15.62 3.19
CA PRO A 99 7.72 -16.91 2.79
C PRO A 99 8.50 -16.76 1.48
N VAL A 100 9.75 -17.20 1.49
CA VAL A 100 10.66 -17.16 0.34
C VAL A 100 11.28 -18.53 0.09
N ILE A 101 11.63 -18.79 -1.16
CA ILE A 101 12.46 -19.95 -1.51
C ILE A 101 13.92 -19.71 -1.12
N ALA A 102 14.70 -20.78 -0.97
CA ALA A 102 16.15 -20.68 -0.79
C ALA A 102 16.77 -19.91 -1.97
N HIS A 103 17.55 -18.87 -1.67
CA HIS A 103 18.14 -17.99 -2.68
C HIS A 103 19.37 -17.27 -2.13
N THR A 104 20.13 -16.63 -3.01
CA THR A 104 21.27 -15.79 -2.62
C THR A 104 20.83 -14.32 -2.53
N PRO A 105 21.18 -13.60 -1.45
CA PRO A 105 20.87 -12.18 -1.35
C PRO A 105 21.56 -11.38 -2.46
N TRP A 106 20.90 -10.32 -2.96
CA TRP A 106 21.41 -9.51 -4.07
C TRP A 106 21.76 -8.09 -3.63
N VAL A 107 22.81 -7.55 -4.26
CA VAL A 107 23.19 -6.14 -4.14
C VAL A 107 23.19 -5.49 -5.52
N LEU A 108 22.16 -4.69 -5.80
CA LEU A 108 22.02 -4.00 -7.07
C LEU A 108 22.44 -2.53 -6.94
N LYS A 109 23.06 -1.99 -8.01
CA LYS A 109 23.37 -0.57 -8.11
C LYS A 109 22.10 0.23 -8.45
N ASN A 110 21.85 1.30 -7.69
CA ASN A 110 20.74 2.23 -7.93
C ASN A 110 20.93 2.99 -9.24
N MET A 111 19.81 3.34 -9.88
CA MET A 111 19.84 4.22 -11.04
C MET A 111 20.29 5.62 -10.61
N PRO A 112 21.14 6.30 -11.41
CA PRO A 112 21.55 7.66 -11.12
C PRO A 112 20.35 8.59 -11.00
N ILE A 113 20.33 9.42 -9.96
CA ILE A 113 19.27 10.41 -9.75
C ILE A 113 19.59 11.62 -10.64
N PRO A 114 18.65 12.05 -11.50
CA PRO A 114 18.83 13.27 -12.28
C PRO A 114 19.07 14.48 -11.37
N PRO A 115 20.04 15.37 -11.68
CA PRO A 115 20.42 16.46 -10.78
C PRO A 115 19.27 17.43 -10.48
N GLY A 116 18.37 17.66 -11.45
CA GLY A 116 17.25 18.59 -11.29
C GLY A 116 16.16 18.14 -10.30
N ILE A 117 16.16 16.88 -9.84
CA ILE A 117 15.19 16.37 -8.86
C ILE A 117 15.85 15.91 -7.56
N HIS A 118 17.17 16.08 -7.43
CA HIS A 118 17.96 15.49 -6.35
C HIS A 118 17.53 15.97 -4.95
N ASP A 119 17.34 17.29 -4.78
CA ASP A 119 16.96 17.87 -3.49
C ASP A 119 15.56 17.44 -3.06
N GLU A 120 14.64 17.34 -4.02
CA GLU A 120 13.28 16.89 -3.77
C GLU A 120 13.23 15.40 -3.38
N VAL A 121 14.11 14.59 -3.98
CA VAL A 121 14.28 13.18 -3.60
C VAL A 121 14.80 13.08 -2.17
N ILE A 122 15.82 13.86 -1.80
CA ILE A 122 16.36 13.88 -0.44
C ILE A 122 15.27 14.27 0.57
N ARG A 123 14.51 15.32 0.27
CA ARG A 123 13.38 15.77 1.11
C ARG A 123 12.38 14.64 1.32
N CYS A 124 11.95 13.99 0.24
CA CYS A 124 11.02 12.85 0.29
C CYS A 124 11.57 11.67 1.11
N VAL A 125 12.87 11.38 1.05
CA VAL A 125 13.48 10.31 1.86
C VAL A 125 13.50 10.68 3.33
N ARG A 126 13.88 11.93 3.67
CA ARG A 126 13.89 12.42 5.05
C ARG A 126 12.50 12.38 5.67
N GLU A 127 11.48 12.84 4.96
CA GLU A 127 10.09 12.78 5.41
C GLU A 127 9.64 11.36 5.74
N LYS A 128 10.03 10.38 4.92
CA LYS A 128 9.70 8.96 5.18
C LYS A 128 10.42 8.36 6.38
N ILE A 129 11.62 8.86 6.69
CA ILE A 129 12.35 8.47 7.90
C ILE A 129 11.65 9.10 9.12
N THR A 130 11.31 10.39 9.06
CA THR A 130 10.57 11.09 10.12
C THR A 130 9.21 10.45 10.38
N SER A 131 8.50 10.00 9.33
CA SER A 131 7.21 9.31 9.46
C SER A 131 7.31 7.86 9.96
N GLY A 132 8.53 7.36 10.23
CA GLY A 132 8.78 5.98 10.65
C GLY A 132 8.49 4.92 9.59
N THR A 133 8.27 5.32 8.33
CA THR A 133 8.04 4.38 7.22
C THR A 133 9.35 3.76 6.75
N TYR A 134 10.46 4.53 6.81
CA TYR A 134 11.80 4.04 6.50
C TYR A 134 12.67 4.03 7.75
N LYS A 135 13.46 2.97 7.89
CA LYS A 135 14.45 2.81 8.96
C LYS A 135 15.80 2.45 8.34
N PRO A 136 16.91 3.02 8.84
CA PRO A 136 18.24 2.55 8.48
C PRO A 136 18.38 1.07 8.81
N SER A 137 18.90 0.28 7.88
CA SER A 137 19.11 -1.15 8.05
C SER A 137 20.44 -1.58 7.44
N SER A 138 21.05 -2.62 8.01
CA SER A 138 22.27 -3.28 7.53
C SER A 138 21.93 -4.58 6.81
N SER A 139 21.01 -4.52 5.85
CA SER A 139 20.54 -5.71 5.14
C SER A 139 21.52 -6.18 4.06
N SER A 140 21.65 -7.50 3.90
CA SER A 140 22.32 -8.13 2.76
C SER A 140 21.59 -7.88 1.43
N TYR A 141 20.33 -7.46 1.47
CA TYR A 141 19.56 -7.11 0.29
C TYR A 141 19.70 -5.63 -0.06
N ARG A 142 19.94 -5.34 -1.34
CA ARG A 142 19.86 -3.99 -1.90
C ARG A 142 19.16 -4.00 -3.25
N SER A 143 17.86 -3.70 -3.23
CA SER A 143 17.06 -3.53 -4.43
C SER A 143 17.27 -2.15 -5.07
N ARG A 144 17.06 -2.07 -6.39
CA ARG A 144 17.07 -0.78 -7.09
C ARG A 144 15.83 0.02 -6.71
N TRP A 145 15.91 1.33 -6.86
CA TRP A 145 14.75 2.21 -6.78
C TRP A 145 14.95 3.41 -7.71
N PHE A 146 13.85 4.05 -8.06
CA PHE A 146 13.81 5.23 -8.91
C PHE A 146 12.61 6.10 -8.56
N THR A 147 12.59 7.32 -9.08
CA THR A 147 11.49 8.25 -8.87
C THR A 147 10.63 8.43 -10.10
N VAL A 148 9.33 8.56 -9.87
CA VAL A 148 8.34 8.85 -10.90
C VAL A 148 7.55 10.08 -10.50
N ILE A 149 7.45 11.05 -11.41
CA ILE A 149 6.61 12.23 -11.22
C ILE A 149 5.13 11.80 -11.27
N LYS A 150 4.33 12.26 -10.31
CA LYS A 150 2.88 12.05 -10.27
C LYS A 150 2.19 12.75 -11.44
N LYS A 151 0.89 12.47 -11.62
CA LYS A 151 0.05 13.18 -12.60
C LYS A 151 0.06 14.70 -12.38
N ASP A 152 0.25 15.13 -11.14
CA ASP A 152 0.28 16.53 -10.72
C ASP A 152 1.52 17.29 -11.25
N GLY A 153 2.46 16.62 -11.91
CA GLY A 153 3.65 17.23 -12.52
C GLY A 153 4.73 17.68 -11.54
N VAL A 154 4.39 17.86 -10.26
CA VAL A 154 5.28 18.38 -9.22
C VAL A 154 5.69 17.30 -8.21
N SER A 155 4.71 16.55 -7.69
CA SER A 155 4.97 15.57 -6.63
C SER A 155 5.73 14.34 -7.15
N LEU A 156 6.71 13.85 -6.39
CA LEU A 156 7.43 12.61 -6.68
C LEU A 156 6.80 11.38 -6.00
N ARG A 157 6.98 10.21 -6.62
CA ARG A 157 6.79 8.88 -6.02
C ARG A 157 8.11 8.12 -6.08
N LEU A 158 8.61 7.71 -4.92
CA LEU A 158 9.71 6.73 -4.85
C LEU A 158 9.14 5.34 -5.13
N VAL A 159 9.72 4.65 -6.11
CA VAL A 159 9.35 3.31 -6.56
C VAL A 159 10.53 2.40 -6.32
N HIS A 160 10.33 1.37 -5.49
CA HIS A 160 11.29 0.29 -5.29
C HIS A 160 11.09 -0.79 -6.35
N ASP A 161 12.18 -1.22 -6.97
CA ASP A 161 12.18 -2.33 -7.92
C ASP A 161 12.21 -3.65 -7.15
N LEU A 162 11.01 -4.14 -6.82
CA LEU A 162 10.82 -5.39 -6.10
C LEU A 162 10.75 -6.61 -7.04
N GLN A 163 11.09 -6.48 -8.32
CA GLN A 163 11.07 -7.62 -9.25
C GLN A 163 11.95 -8.80 -8.79
N PRO A 164 13.17 -8.58 -8.27
CA PRO A 164 13.99 -9.67 -7.73
C PRO A 164 13.32 -10.35 -6.53
N LEU A 165 12.74 -9.56 -5.62
CA LEU A 165 12.02 -10.08 -4.45
C LEU A 165 10.80 -10.89 -4.87
N ASN A 166 9.99 -10.37 -5.78
CA ASN A 166 8.84 -11.08 -6.33
C ASN A 166 9.23 -12.39 -7.03
N THR A 167 10.48 -12.59 -7.45
CA THR A 167 10.89 -13.85 -8.08
C THR A 167 11.16 -14.96 -7.06
N ILE A 168 11.42 -14.60 -5.80
CA ILE A 168 11.73 -15.55 -4.72
C ILE A 168 10.57 -15.71 -3.74
N THR A 169 9.66 -14.74 -3.68
CA THR A 169 8.51 -14.78 -2.78
C THR A 169 7.51 -15.83 -3.25
N ILE A 170 7.07 -16.67 -2.32
CA ILE A 170 6.02 -17.65 -2.56
C ILE A 170 4.68 -16.91 -2.65
N GLN A 171 3.92 -17.17 -3.72
CA GLN A 171 2.62 -16.56 -3.91
C GLN A 171 1.66 -16.99 -2.79
N ASN A 172 0.94 -16.05 -2.18
CA ASN A 172 -0.18 -16.39 -1.32
C ASN A 172 -1.34 -16.91 -2.18
N SER A 173 -1.95 -18.03 -1.79
CA SER A 173 -3.12 -18.63 -2.42
C SER A 173 -4.42 -17.85 -2.17
N GLY A 174 -4.40 -16.86 -1.27
CA GLY A 174 -5.55 -16.00 -0.97
C GLY A 174 -6.10 -15.29 -2.21
N MET A 175 -7.22 -15.79 -2.73
CA MET A 175 -7.95 -15.15 -3.81
C MET A 175 -8.62 -13.89 -3.27
N LEU A 176 -8.35 -12.75 -3.90
CA LEU A 176 -9.09 -11.53 -3.64
C LEU A 176 -10.55 -11.73 -4.06
N PRO A 177 -11.53 -11.15 -3.34
CA PRO A 177 -12.92 -11.18 -3.78
C PRO A 177 -13.04 -10.57 -5.17
N PHE A 178 -13.86 -11.18 -6.02
CA PHE A 178 -14.07 -10.69 -7.38
C PHE A 178 -14.75 -9.32 -7.33
N THR A 179 -14.11 -8.31 -7.91
CA THR A 179 -14.54 -6.91 -7.74
C THR A 179 -15.91 -6.64 -8.34
N GLU A 180 -16.30 -7.35 -9.39
CA GLU A 180 -17.61 -7.20 -10.04
C GLU A 180 -18.72 -7.77 -9.15
N GLN A 181 -18.52 -8.98 -8.58
CA GLN A 181 -19.46 -9.56 -7.61
C GLN A 181 -19.62 -8.67 -6.37
N ALA A 182 -18.52 -8.09 -5.87
CA ALA A 182 -18.58 -7.14 -4.77
C ALA A 182 -19.32 -5.83 -5.15
N ALA A 183 -19.26 -5.41 -6.42
CA ALA A 183 -19.98 -4.24 -6.91
C ALA A 183 -21.48 -4.52 -7.12
N GLU A 184 -21.84 -5.69 -7.63
CA GLU A 184 -23.22 -6.16 -7.79
C GLU A 184 -23.94 -6.21 -6.43
N GLN A 185 -23.25 -6.60 -5.35
CA GLN A 185 -23.78 -6.54 -3.98
C GLN A 185 -24.12 -5.11 -3.51
N LEU A 186 -23.58 -4.09 -4.18
CA LEU A 186 -23.84 -2.68 -3.92
C LEU A 186 -24.89 -2.10 -4.87
N GLU A 187 -25.36 -2.84 -5.87
CA GLU A 187 -26.44 -2.42 -6.75
C GLU A 187 -27.76 -2.30 -5.97
N GLY A 188 -28.60 -1.33 -6.34
CA GLY A 188 -29.85 -1.02 -5.64
C GLY A 188 -29.69 -0.26 -4.31
N ARG A 189 -28.46 0.10 -3.90
CA ARG A 189 -28.22 1.01 -2.78
C ARG A 189 -28.53 2.46 -3.17
N ALA A 190 -29.26 3.17 -2.32
CA ALA A 190 -29.56 4.60 -2.54
C ALA A 190 -28.33 5.51 -2.40
N CYS A 191 -27.31 5.08 -1.66
CA CYS A 191 -26.07 5.82 -1.45
C CYS A 191 -24.89 4.87 -1.23
N ILE A 192 -23.73 5.23 -1.77
CA ILE A 192 -22.46 4.52 -1.59
C ILE A 192 -21.40 5.56 -1.23
N SER A 193 -20.69 5.35 -0.13
CA SER A 193 -19.53 6.14 0.24
C SER A 193 -18.25 5.31 0.05
N LYS A 194 -17.16 5.97 -0.34
CA LYS A 194 -15.84 5.35 -0.48
C LYS A 194 -14.89 6.04 0.48
N ASN A 195 -14.26 5.27 1.36
CA ASN A 195 -13.23 5.74 2.27
C ASN A 195 -11.89 5.12 1.87
N GLN A 196 -10.84 5.92 1.85
CA GLN A 196 -9.48 5.44 1.63
C GLN A 196 -8.76 5.43 2.97
N SER A 197 -8.43 4.25 3.48
CA SER A 197 -7.63 4.13 4.68
C SER A 197 -6.21 4.65 4.43
N ALA A 198 -5.72 5.52 5.32
CA ALA A 198 -4.38 6.08 5.26
C ALA A 198 -3.54 5.48 6.41
N PHE A 199 -3.09 4.23 6.24
CA PHE A 199 -2.16 3.59 7.16
C PHE A 199 -0.81 3.34 6.50
N GLY A 200 0.27 3.58 7.24
CA GLY A 200 1.60 3.12 6.87
C GLY A 200 1.81 1.73 7.46
N LEU A 201 2.39 0.81 6.69
CA LEU A 201 3.04 -0.34 7.31
C LEU A 201 4.36 0.16 7.92
N PRO A 202 4.56 -0.01 9.23
CA PRO A 202 5.87 0.23 9.84
C PRO A 202 6.94 -0.60 9.12
N SER A 203 8.16 -0.07 9.04
CA SER A 203 9.30 -0.83 8.49
C SER A 203 9.59 -2.12 9.26
N ASP A 204 9.22 -2.19 10.54
CA ASP A 204 9.43 -3.36 11.40
C ASP A 204 8.28 -4.40 11.30
N SER A 205 7.17 -4.06 10.64
CA SER A 205 6.01 -4.96 10.52
C SER A 205 6.14 -6.02 9.43
N ILE A 206 7.16 -5.92 8.57
CA ILE A 206 7.49 -6.95 7.59
C ILE A 206 8.93 -7.36 7.83
N ARG A 207 9.14 -8.59 8.31
CA ARG A 207 10.49 -9.11 8.51
C ARG A 207 10.99 -9.70 7.20
N CYS A 208 12.10 -9.18 6.69
CA CYS A 208 12.79 -9.82 5.59
C CYS A 208 13.40 -11.13 6.12
N PRO A 209 13.25 -12.26 5.40
CA PRO A 209 13.92 -13.50 5.76
C PRO A 209 15.43 -13.28 5.61
N GLU A 210 16.12 -13.15 6.74
CA GLU A 210 17.57 -13.22 6.76
C GLU A 210 17.95 -14.66 6.39
N GLY A 211 18.84 -14.81 5.41
CA GLY A 211 19.19 -16.11 4.85
C GLY A 211 19.68 -17.05 5.95
N ASN A 212 19.18 -18.29 5.90
CA ASN A 212 19.69 -19.40 6.70
C ASN A 212 21.13 -19.75 6.29
#